data_AF-A0AAV6CK74-F1
#
_entry.id   AF-A0AAV6CK74-F1
#
_cell.length_a   1.000
_cell.length_b   1.000
_cell.length_c   1.000
_cell.angle_alpha   90.00
_cell.angle_beta   90.00
_cell.angle_gamma   90.00
#
_symmetry.space_group_name_H-M   'P 1'
#
loop_
_entity.id
_entity.type
_entity.pdbx_description
1 polymer ?
#
loop_
_entity_poly.entity_id
_entity_poly.type
_entity_poly.pdbx_seq_one_letter_code
_entity_poly.pdbx_strand_id
1 'polypeptide(L)'
;MTRKPLKSSMPKAIPLRSIAPAADTNYYILGAHREDHESDIFRQMRDGKLVDVGYGWKQKNLRPLVGKSEAEIVSKLKQRGEKTAAYTALKHLLRFKEGDWVAIKKFSYARGKDPILVIHGYARIVKRNGELYRRRVRPFTHTIHAEYFDAAGPLEFPFTYGQSVHKITDRKRIKRIFGPVFKSESVKKLLHKPQSPRKDAPYSRRSAALTKSIEDQIRRYSRTVRARQEHNKLQLKLKEQLTANYGAANVTMEQDFVDLRVTTPTAIHLYEVKPFSKAGACVRSALGQLCLYAWSLNNEERKVVKLIIAGPNRPTKVESEFTAFLRKSLQLDLCYRAINKR
;
A
#
# COMPACT_ATOMS: atom_id res chain seq x y z
N MET A 1 25.94 -49.36 -7.71
CA MET A 1 24.83 -48.87 -6.86
C MET A 1 24.35 -47.52 -7.36
N THR A 2 23.35 -47.51 -8.24
CA THR A 2 22.77 -46.30 -8.84
C THR A 2 21.54 -45.85 -8.04
N ARG A 3 21.63 -44.68 -7.39
CA ARG A 3 20.51 -44.11 -6.63
C ARG A 3 19.45 -43.55 -7.59
N LYS A 4 18.24 -44.13 -7.58
CA LYS A 4 17.05 -43.56 -8.24
C LYS A 4 16.67 -42.23 -7.58
N PRO A 5 16.26 -41.20 -8.35
CA PRO A 5 15.78 -39.95 -7.77
C PRO A 5 14.39 -40.13 -7.14
N LEU A 6 14.25 -39.60 -5.92
CA LEU A 6 12.98 -39.49 -5.21
C LEU A 6 12.00 -38.64 -6.05
N LYS A 7 10.87 -39.24 -6.45
CA LYS A 7 9.72 -38.47 -6.96
C LYS A 7 9.18 -37.63 -5.80
N SER A 8 9.44 -36.33 -5.79
CA SER A 8 8.74 -35.41 -4.89
C SER A 8 7.29 -35.32 -5.36
N SER A 9 6.37 -35.84 -4.55
CA SER A 9 4.94 -35.64 -4.76
C SER A 9 4.63 -34.16 -4.54
N MET A 10 4.54 -33.40 -5.62
CA MET A 10 4.01 -32.03 -5.60
C MET A 10 2.65 -32.05 -4.88
N PRO A 11 2.40 -31.16 -3.90
CA PRO A 11 1.10 -31.05 -3.28
C PRO A 11 0.05 -30.73 -4.35
N LYS A 12 -1.04 -31.52 -4.37
CA LYS A 12 -2.19 -31.33 -5.25
C LYS A 12 -2.64 -29.86 -5.18
N ALA A 13 -2.74 -29.23 -6.35
CA ALA A 13 -3.16 -27.83 -6.49
C ALA A 13 -4.51 -27.60 -5.79
N ILE A 14 -4.53 -26.62 -4.88
CA ILE A 14 -5.72 -26.18 -4.17
C ILE A 14 -6.65 -25.49 -5.21
N PRO A 15 -7.93 -25.89 -5.32
CA PRO A 15 -8.83 -25.38 -6.37
C PRO A 15 -9.17 -23.90 -6.19
N LEU A 16 -9.25 -23.19 -7.31
CA LEU A 16 -9.47 -21.75 -7.44
C LEU A 16 -10.90 -21.34 -7.03
N ARG A 17 -11.01 -20.44 -6.04
CA ARG A 17 -12.29 -19.86 -5.60
C ARG A 17 -12.74 -18.74 -6.53
N SER A 18 -13.97 -18.84 -7.06
CA SER A 18 -14.66 -17.79 -7.83
C SER A 18 -14.58 -16.43 -7.13
N ILE A 19 -14.36 -15.34 -7.87
CA ILE A 19 -14.31 -13.97 -7.31
C ILE A 19 -15.71 -13.42 -6.99
N ALA A 20 -16.75 -14.03 -7.57
CA ALA A 20 -18.13 -13.72 -7.24
C ALA A 20 -18.39 -14.00 -5.75
N PRO A 21 -19.15 -13.13 -5.06
CA PRO A 21 -19.57 -13.39 -3.69
C PRO A 21 -20.34 -14.72 -3.61
N ALA A 22 -19.92 -15.60 -2.71
CA ALA A 22 -20.72 -16.76 -2.33
C ALA A 22 -21.97 -16.33 -1.55
N ALA A 23 -22.99 -17.19 -1.50
CA ALA A 23 -24.26 -16.90 -0.81
C ALA A 23 -24.08 -16.51 0.67
N ASP A 24 -23.04 -17.02 1.33
CA ASP A 24 -22.73 -16.81 2.74
C ASP A 24 -21.72 -15.65 2.97
N THR A 25 -21.35 -14.89 1.94
CA THR A 25 -20.36 -13.80 2.03
C THR A 25 -20.82 -12.72 3.02
N ASN A 26 -19.94 -12.35 3.96
CA ASN A 26 -20.16 -11.17 4.80
C ASN A 26 -19.56 -9.91 4.16
N TYR A 27 -20.17 -8.76 4.47
CA TYR A 27 -19.76 -7.46 3.98
C TYR A 27 -19.42 -6.54 5.15
N TYR A 28 -18.28 -5.87 5.06
CA TYR A 28 -17.78 -5.00 6.13
C TYR A 28 -17.36 -3.64 5.59
N ILE A 29 -17.44 -2.63 6.46
CA ILE A 29 -16.70 -1.38 6.29
C ILE A 29 -15.57 -1.38 7.31
N LEU A 30 -14.37 -1.00 6.89
CA LEU A 30 -13.19 -0.92 7.74
C LEU A 30 -12.52 0.44 7.56
N GLY A 31 -12.31 1.18 8.65
CA GLY A 31 -11.59 2.44 8.65
C GLY A 31 -10.11 2.25 8.34
N ALA A 32 -9.54 3.15 7.53
CA ALA A 32 -8.12 3.17 7.21
C ALA A 32 -7.27 4.02 8.17
N HIS A 33 -7.86 4.59 9.21
CA HIS A 33 -7.16 5.40 10.20
C HIS A 33 -6.79 4.58 11.43
N ARG A 34 -5.61 4.86 12.01
CA ARG A 34 -5.22 4.31 13.32
C ARG A 34 -5.95 5.03 14.44
N GLU A 35 -5.74 4.55 15.67
CA GLU A 35 -6.25 5.12 16.92
C GLU A 35 -5.88 6.61 17.09
N ASP A 36 -4.81 7.07 16.43
CA ASP A 36 -4.41 8.48 16.38
C ASP A 36 -5.25 9.36 15.44
N HIS A 37 -6.12 8.76 14.61
CA HIS A 37 -6.93 9.40 13.56
C HIS A 37 -6.17 10.22 12.50
N GLU A 38 -4.87 10.45 12.67
CA GLU A 38 -4.01 11.23 11.77
C GLU A 38 -3.33 10.37 10.69
N SER A 39 -3.09 9.09 10.98
CA SER A 39 -2.34 8.20 10.09
C SER A 39 -3.27 7.35 9.21
N ASP A 40 -3.52 7.80 7.96
CA ASP A 40 -4.15 6.97 6.92
C ASP A 40 -3.19 5.87 6.46
N ILE A 41 -3.54 4.61 6.75
CA ILE A 41 -2.76 3.41 6.42
C ILE A 41 -3.31 2.63 5.23
N PHE A 42 -4.26 3.17 4.46
CA PHE A 42 -4.85 2.46 3.32
C PHE A 42 -3.79 1.94 2.35
N ARG A 43 -2.82 2.78 1.96
CA ARG A 43 -1.75 2.39 1.05
C ARG A 43 -0.92 1.25 1.61
N GLN A 44 -0.55 1.33 2.89
CA GLN A 44 0.25 0.30 3.55
C GLN A 44 -0.50 -1.04 3.58
N MET A 45 -1.79 -1.01 3.92
CA MET A 45 -2.65 -2.20 3.93
C MET A 45 -2.77 -2.82 2.52
N ARG A 46 -3.00 -1.97 1.50
CA ARG A 46 -3.10 -2.39 0.10
C ARG A 46 -1.80 -3.03 -0.40
N ASP A 47 -0.68 -2.35 -0.21
CA ASP A 47 0.62 -2.79 -0.71
C ASP A 47 1.11 -4.04 0.06
N GLY A 48 0.81 -4.11 1.36
CA GLY A 48 1.02 -5.29 2.20
C GLY A 48 0.02 -6.44 1.95
N LYS A 49 -1.02 -6.18 1.15
CA LYS A 49 -2.13 -7.08 0.81
C LYS A 49 -2.74 -7.74 2.05
N LEU A 50 -3.17 -6.88 2.97
CA LEU A 50 -3.72 -7.24 4.27
C LEU A 50 -4.69 -6.17 4.77
N VAL A 51 -5.50 -6.48 5.78
CA VAL A 51 -6.31 -5.50 6.52
C VAL A 51 -5.94 -5.52 8.00
N ASP A 52 -6.01 -4.36 8.65
CA ASP A 52 -5.65 -4.11 10.05
C ASP A 52 -6.65 -3.11 10.65
N VAL A 53 -6.89 -3.18 11.96
CA VAL A 53 -7.81 -2.26 12.66
C VAL A 53 -7.10 -1.29 13.60
N GLY A 54 -5.77 -1.36 13.71
CA GLY A 54 -4.97 -0.48 14.56
C GLY A 54 -5.03 -0.75 16.07
N TYR A 55 -5.63 -1.86 16.51
CA TYR A 55 -5.82 -2.22 17.93
C TYR A 55 -5.12 -3.53 18.34
N GLY A 56 -5.00 -3.76 19.65
CA GLY A 56 -4.41 -4.98 20.19
C GLY A 56 -2.88 -4.95 20.27
N TRP A 57 -2.27 -3.76 20.33
CA TRP A 57 -0.81 -3.60 20.47
C TRP A 57 -0.20 -4.35 21.65
N LYS A 58 -0.96 -4.56 22.72
CA LYS A 58 -0.54 -5.28 23.92
C LYS A 58 -0.58 -6.80 23.74
N GLN A 59 -1.29 -7.30 22.72
CA GLN A 59 -1.51 -8.72 22.51
C GLN A 59 -0.40 -9.31 21.66
N LYS A 60 0.35 -10.26 22.22
CA LYS A 60 1.42 -10.96 21.49
C LYS A 60 0.87 -11.85 20.37
N ASN A 61 -0.29 -12.46 20.60
CA ASN A 61 -0.93 -13.38 19.66
C ASN A 61 -2.45 -13.45 19.87
N LEU A 62 -3.20 -13.22 18.79
CA LEU A 62 -4.67 -13.36 18.76
C LEU A 62 -5.16 -14.52 17.89
N ARG A 63 -4.24 -15.31 17.30
CA ARG A 63 -4.57 -16.47 16.47
C ARG A 63 -5.58 -17.44 17.12
N PRO A 64 -5.51 -17.77 18.43
CA PRO A 64 -6.48 -18.68 19.05
C PRO A 64 -7.92 -18.16 19.08
N LEU A 65 -8.11 -16.86 18.85
CA LEU A 65 -9.42 -16.21 18.83
C LEU A 65 -10.00 -16.08 17.41
N VAL A 66 -9.24 -16.42 16.37
CA VAL A 66 -9.69 -16.34 14.98
C VAL A 66 -10.82 -17.35 14.75
N GLY A 67 -11.94 -16.88 14.21
CA GLY A 67 -13.14 -17.68 13.94
C GLY A 67 -14.04 -17.96 15.15
N LYS A 68 -13.67 -17.50 16.36
CA LYS A 68 -14.49 -17.64 17.57
C LYS A 68 -15.72 -16.73 17.54
N SER A 69 -16.69 -16.97 18.43
CA SER A 69 -17.87 -16.12 18.56
C SER A 69 -17.52 -14.72 19.07
N GLU A 70 -18.38 -13.72 18.81
CA GLU A 70 -18.14 -12.36 19.32
C GLU A 70 -18.07 -12.33 20.85
N ALA A 71 -18.92 -13.10 21.52
CA ALA A 71 -18.95 -13.18 22.98
C ALA A 71 -17.64 -13.73 23.54
N GLU A 72 -17.11 -14.81 22.97
CA GLU A 72 -15.82 -15.38 23.37
C GLU A 72 -14.66 -14.42 23.12
N ILE A 73 -14.61 -13.78 21.94
CA ILE A 73 -13.55 -12.83 21.60
C ILE A 73 -13.58 -11.65 22.56
N VAL A 74 -14.74 -11.03 22.78
CA VAL A 74 -14.89 -9.88 23.67
C VAL A 74 -14.53 -10.26 25.11
N SER A 75 -15.03 -11.40 25.61
CA SER A 75 -14.72 -11.89 26.95
C SER A 75 -13.21 -12.09 27.14
N LYS A 76 -12.53 -12.75 26.20
CA LYS A 76 -11.08 -12.97 26.28
C LYS A 76 -10.26 -11.70 26.15
N LEU A 77 -10.67 -10.75 25.32
CA LEU A 77 -9.96 -9.47 25.21
C LEU A 77 -10.16 -8.59 26.46
N LYS A 78 -11.36 -8.60 27.07
CA LYS A 78 -11.62 -7.96 28.37
C LYS A 78 -10.74 -8.55 29.47
N GLN A 79 -10.66 -9.88 29.57
CA GLN A 79 -9.79 -10.58 30.53
C GLN A 79 -8.30 -10.21 30.35
N ARG A 80 -7.90 -9.85 29.12
CA ARG A 80 -6.53 -9.43 28.79
C ARG A 80 -6.30 -7.92 28.86
N GLY A 81 -7.25 -7.16 29.41
CA GLY A 81 -7.12 -5.71 29.65
C GLY A 81 -7.21 -4.83 28.41
N GLU A 82 -7.84 -5.30 27.33
CA GLU A 82 -8.10 -4.46 26.15
C GLU A 82 -9.24 -3.47 26.41
N LYS A 83 -9.10 -2.26 25.86
CA LYS A 83 -10.13 -1.20 25.95
C LYS A 83 -11.35 -1.54 25.09
N THR A 84 -12.47 -0.89 25.38
CA THR A 84 -13.73 -1.04 24.65
C THR A 84 -13.61 -0.88 23.14
N ALA A 85 -12.89 0.15 22.70
CA ALA A 85 -12.65 0.39 21.27
C ALA A 85 -11.91 -0.79 20.62
N ALA A 86 -10.90 -1.34 21.30
CA ALA A 86 -10.09 -2.45 20.80
C ALA A 86 -10.91 -3.73 20.65
N TYR A 87 -11.63 -4.18 21.68
CA TYR A 87 -12.41 -5.42 21.55
C TYR A 87 -13.62 -5.27 20.62
N THR A 88 -14.16 -4.05 20.44
CA THR A 88 -15.25 -3.77 19.49
C THR A 88 -14.77 -3.86 18.03
N ALA A 89 -13.54 -3.45 17.75
CA ALA A 89 -12.95 -3.59 16.41
C ALA A 89 -12.44 -5.02 16.16
N LEU A 90 -11.70 -5.58 17.12
CA LEU A 90 -11.06 -6.90 17.00
C LEU A 90 -12.08 -8.04 16.89
N LYS A 91 -13.26 -7.94 17.52
CA LYS A 91 -14.32 -8.96 17.36
C LYS A 91 -14.79 -9.13 15.92
N HIS A 92 -14.74 -8.08 15.11
CA HIS A 92 -15.09 -8.17 13.69
C HIS A 92 -13.90 -8.67 12.86
N LEU A 93 -12.71 -8.10 13.07
CA LEU A 93 -11.49 -8.50 12.35
C LEU A 93 -11.20 -10.00 12.50
N LEU A 94 -11.26 -10.53 13.73
CA LEU A 94 -10.95 -11.93 14.03
C LEU A 94 -12.02 -12.91 13.54
N ARG A 95 -13.19 -12.40 13.09
CA ARG A 95 -14.28 -13.20 12.52
C ARG A 95 -14.32 -13.17 10.99
N PHE A 96 -13.43 -12.43 10.35
CA PHE A 96 -13.33 -12.46 8.89
C PHE A 96 -13.09 -13.88 8.41
N LYS A 97 -13.84 -14.29 7.39
CA LYS A 97 -13.63 -15.56 6.69
C LYS A 97 -13.21 -15.31 5.25
N GLU A 98 -12.55 -16.32 4.69
CA GLU A 98 -12.15 -16.29 3.29
C GLU A 98 -13.37 -16.10 2.39
N GLY A 99 -13.29 -15.12 1.48
CA GLY A 99 -14.39 -14.73 0.59
C GLY A 99 -15.15 -13.49 1.04
N ASP A 100 -15.05 -13.08 2.31
CA ASP A 100 -15.68 -11.86 2.81
C ASP A 100 -15.17 -10.62 2.07
N TRP A 101 -16.04 -9.62 1.92
CA TRP A 101 -15.73 -8.35 1.26
C TRP A 101 -15.68 -7.20 2.25
N VAL A 102 -14.70 -6.32 2.07
CA VAL A 102 -14.43 -5.18 2.94
C VAL A 102 -14.30 -3.92 2.10
N ALA A 103 -15.14 -2.92 2.36
CA ALA A 103 -15.00 -1.58 1.83
C ALA A 103 -14.11 -0.76 2.79
N ILE A 104 -13.01 -0.23 2.28
CA ILE A 104 -12.05 0.51 3.11
C ILE A 104 -12.47 1.98 3.18
N LYS A 105 -12.96 2.40 4.34
CA LYS A 105 -13.41 3.77 4.62
C LYS A 105 -12.21 4.70 4.77
N LYS A 106 -12.25 5.80 4.03
CA LYS A 106 -11.39 6.96 4.22
C LYS A 106 -11.87 7.77 5.42
N PHE A 107 -12.98 8.47 5.28
CA PHE A 107 -13.63 9.20 6.37
C PHE A 107 -15.13 9.08 6.27
N SER A 108 -15.80 9.43 7.36
CA SER A 108 -17.23 9.65 7.40
C SER A 108 -17.51 10.90 8.22
N TYR A 109 -18.34 11.79 7.68
CA TYR A 109 -18.66 13.09 8.28
C TYR A 109 -20.05 13.51 7.81
N ALA A 110 -20.66 14.46 8.52
CA ALA A 110 -21.88 15.11 8.06
C ALA A 110 -21.52 16.38 7.30
N ARG A 111 -22.15 16.61 6.14
CA ARG A 111 -22.14 17.89 5.44
C ARG A 111 -23.50 18.54 5.67
N GLY A 112 -23.62 19.37 6.70
CA GLY A 112 -24.92 19.82 7.19
C GLY A 112 -25.70 18.65 7.78
N LYS A 113 -26.92 18.41 7.28
CA LYS A 113 -27.75 17.24 7.67
C LYS A 113 -27.39 15.96 6.90
N ASP A 114 -26.58 16.05 5.85
CA ASP A 114 -26.32 14.92 4.96
C ASP A 114 -25.14 14.08 5.44
N PRO A 115 -25.35 12.81 5.81
CA PRO A 115 -24.28 11.91 6.19
C PRO A 115 -23.48 11.48 4.95
N ILE A 116 -22.14 11.58 5.00
CA ILE A 116 -21.26 11.17 3.91
C ILE A 116 -20.30 10.07 4.38
N LEU A 117 -20.19 9.01 3.57
CA LEU A 117 -19.17 7.97 3.66
C LEU A 117 -18.30 8.03 2.41
N VAL A 118 -16.99 8.05 2.60
CA VAL A 118 -16.02 7.97 1.50
C VAL A 118 -15.23 6.68 1.59
N ILE A 119 -15.25 5.88 0.51
CA ILE A 119 -14.53 4.60 0.40
C ILE A 119 -13.29 4.78 -0.48
N HIS A 120 -12.13 4.37 0.02
CA HIS A 120 -10.85 4.37 -0.69
C HIS A 120 -10.74 3.28 -1.75
N GLY A 121 -11.27 2.10 -1.45
CA GLY A 121 -11.14 0.92 -2.27
C GLY A 121 -11.77 -0.28 -1.58
N TYR A 122 -11.68 -1.43 -2.22
CA TYR A 122 -12.29 -2.65 -1.77
C TYR A 122 -11.23 -3.73 -1.56
N ALA A 123 -11.49 -4.62 -0.62
CA ALA A 123 -10.65 -5.75 -0.35
C ALA A 123 -11.51 -7.02 -0.21
N ARG A 124 -10.98 -8.14 -0.68
CA ARG A 124 -11.54 -9.47 -0.44
C ARG A 124 -10.62 -10.24 0.49
N ILE A 125 -11.19 -10.87 1.51
CA ILE A 125 -10.43 -11.68 2.45
C ILE A 125 -10.01 -12.99 1.77
N VAL A 126 -8.72 -13.31 1.86
CA VAL A 126 -8.13 -14.49 1.20
C VAL A 126 -7.25 -15.25 2.18
N LYS A 127 -7.04 -16.55 1.95
CA LYS A 127 -5.98 -17.28 2.64
C LYS A 127 -4.66 -17.16 1.88
N ARG A 128 -3.56 -17.19 2.59
CA ARG A 128 -2.21 -17.38 2.04
C ARG A 128 -1.51 -18.47 2.81
N ASN A 129 -0.95 -19.43 2.09
CA ASN A 129 -0.31 -20.61 2.69
C ASN A 129 -1.23 -21.31 3.71
N GLY A 130 -2.52 -21.40 3.40
CA GLY A 130 -3.53 -22.00 4.29
C GLY A 130 -3.99 -21.12 5.47
N GLU A 131 -3.37 -19.96 5.69
CA GLU A 131 -3.65 -19.09 6.83
C GLU A 131 -4.37 -17.81 6.44
N LEU A 132 -5.29 -17.35 7.31
CA LEU A 132 -6.04 -16.11 7.14
C LEU A 132 -5.43 -14.97 7.98
N TYR A 133 -4.95 -15.31 9.18
CA TYR A 133 -4.38 -14.38 10.15
C TYR A 133 -2.85 -14.39 10.09
N ARG A 134 -2.26 -13.20 10.09
CA ARG A 134 -0.83 -13.01 10.25
C ARG A 134 -0.54 -12.19 11.50
N ARG A 135 0.35 -12.74 12.34
CA ARG A 135 0.84 -12.08 13.57
C ARG A 135 1.54 -10.77 13.21
N ARG A 136 1.49 -9.81 14.14
CA ARG A 136 2.14 -8.49 14.12
C ARG A 136 3.35 -8.40 13.19
N VAL A 137 3.16 -7.67 12.09
CA VAL A 137 4.21 -7.23 11.18
C VAL A 137 4.22 -5.72 11.25
N ARG A 138 5.29 -5.10 11.77
CA ARG A 138 5.35 -3.63 11.81
C ARG A 138 5.20 -3.08 10.38
N PRO A 139 4.39 -2.02 10.18
CA PRO A 139 3.79 -1.16 11.20
C PRO A 139 2.42 -1.65 11.73
N PHE A 140 1.91 -2.80 11.33
CA PHE A 140 0.57 -3.31 11.70
C PHE A 140 0.54 -4.04 13.04
N THR A 141 -0.67 -4.21 13.57
CA THR A 141 -0.94 -4.88 14.85
C THR A 141 -1.27 -6.35 14.66
N HIS A 142 -2.42 -6.61 14.06
CA HIS A 142 -2.98 -7.92 13.83
C HIS A 142 -3.67 -7.85 12.49
N THR A 143 -3.22 -8.72 11.58
CA THR A 143 -3.57 -8.55 10.17
C THR A 143 -4.28 -9.77 9.63
N ILE A 144 -5.24 -9.52 8.74
CA ILE A 144 -5.90 -10.56 7.95
C ILE A 144 -5.47 -10.41 6.51
N HIS A 145 -5.15 -11.51 5.85
CA HIS A 145 -4.77 -11.50 4.44
C HIS A 145 -5.93 -11.04 3.55
N ALA A 146 -5.61 -10.16 2.61
CA ALA A 146 -6.61 -9.58 1.71
C ALA A 146 -6.05 -9.35 0.31
N GLU A 147 -6.93 -9.34 -0.68
CA GLU A 147 -6.64 -8.91 -2.05
C GLU A 147 -7.43 -7.65 -2.34
N TYR A 148 -6.77 -6.65 -2.94
CA TYR A 148 -7.36 -5.33 -3.15
C TYR A 148 -7.86 -5.15 -4.57
N PHE A 149 -8.96 -4.42 -4.69
CA PHE A 149 -9.61 -4.10 -5.95
C PHE A 149 -9.77 -2.58 -6.02
N ASP A 150 -9.17 -2.01 -7.06
CA ASP A 150 -9.24 -0.58 -7.30
C ASP A 150 -10.64 -0.22 -7.82
N ALA A 151 -11.27 0.74 -7.15
CA ALA A 151 -12.24 1.60 -7.80
C ALA A 151 -11.49 2.70 -8.54
N ALA A 152 -12.09 3.30 -9.57
CA ALA A 152 -11.54 4.42 -10.33
C ALA A 152 -11.40 5.74 -9.52
N GLY A 153 -11.15 5.64 -8.22
CA GLY A 153 -11.11 6.72 -7.25
C GLY A 153 -12.00 6.46 -6.02
N PRO A 154 -11.97 7.38 -5.03
CA PRO A 154 -12.84 7.28 -3.88
C PRO A 154 -14.32 7.40 -4.27
N LEU A 155 -15.18 6.58 -3.66
CA LEU A 155 -16.62 6.61 -3.89
C LEU A 155 -17.33 7.22 -2.68
N GLU A 156 -18.27 8.12 -2.93
CA GLU A 156 -19.07 8.79 -1.90
C GLU A 156 -20.47 8.18 -1.81
N PHE A 157 -20.98 8.04 -0.59
CA PHE A 157 -22.31 7.50 -0.32
C PHE A 157 -23.03 8.32 0.77
N PRO A 158 -24.37 8.48 0.69
CA PRO A 158 -25.13 9.32 1.60
C PRO A 158 -25.54 8.56 2.89
N PHE A 159 -24.55 8.10 3.66
CA PHE A 159 -24.73 7.51 4.99
C PHE A 159 -23.42 7.55 5.77
N THR A 160 -23.45 7.36 7.08
CA THR A 160 -22.25 7.40 7.94
C THR A 160 -21.99 6.09 8.65
N TYR A 161 -20.73 5.88 9.03
CA TYR A 161 -20.31 4.78 9.90
C TYR A 161 -19.27 5.29 10.90
N GLY A 162 -19.64 5.37 12.18
CA GLY A 162 -18.76 5.85 13.25
C GLY A 162 -17.71 4.82 13.71
N GLN A 163 -18.01 3.53 13.59
CA GLN A 163 -17.12 2.45 14.07
C GLN A 163 -15.92 2.23 13.13
N SER A 164 -14.82 1.71 13.71
CA SER A 164 -13.61 1.32 12.98
C SER A 164 -13.85 0.11 12.08
N VAL A 165 -14.67 -0.84 12.51
CA VAL A 165 -15.16 -1.94 11.67
C VAL A 165 -16.64 -2.09 11.89
N HIS A 166 -17.40 -2.26 10.81
CA HIS A 166 -18.84 -2.44 10.86
C HIS A 166 -19.29 -3.52 9.88
N LYS A 167 -20.08 -4.49 10.35
CA LYS A 167 -20.71 -5.50 9.48
C LYS A 167 -22.00 -4.93 8.89
N ILE A 168 -22.15 -4.99 7.57
CA ILE A 168 -23.37 -4.58 6.88
C ILE A 168 -24.23 -5.82 6.64
N THR A 169 -25.49 -5.77 7.06
CA THR A 169 -26.47 -6.84 6.82
C THR A 169 -27.58 -6.41 5.86
N ASP A 170 -27.84 -5.10 5.74
CA ASP A 170 -28.85 -4.57 4.83
C ASP A 170 -28.44 -4.76 3.36
N ARG A 171 -29.23 -5.55 2.63
CA ARG A 171 -28.96 -5.91 1.23
C ARG A 171 -28.94 -4.70 0.30
N LYS A 172 -29.79 -3.69 0.55
CA LYS A 172 -29.83 -2.47 -0.27
C LYS A 172 -28.52 -1.68 -0.13
N ARG A 173 -28.03 -1.50 1.10
CA ARG A 173 -26.73 -0.87 1.39
C ARG A 173 -25.57 -1.65 0.81
N ILE A 174 -25.56 -2.98 0.94
CA ILE A 174 -24.52 -3.83 0.33
C ILE A 174 -24.46 -3.59 -1.18
N LYS A 175 -25.61 -3.65 -1.87
CA LYS A 175 -25.68 -3.43 -3.31
C LYS A 175 -25.18 -2.04 -3.72
N ARG A 176 -25.49 -1.00 -2.94
CA ARG A 176 -25.02 0.37 -3.20
C ARG A 176 -23.50 0.49 -3.03
N ILE A 177 -22.96 -0.04 -1.93
CA ILE A 177 -21.53 0.11 -1.61
C ILE A 177 -20.67 -0.78 -2.49
N PHE A 178 -21.03 -2.05 -2.69
CA PHE A 178 -20.18 -3.03 -3.37
C PHE A 178 -20.56 -3.26 -4.84
N GLY A 179 -21.76 -2.84 -5.26
CA GLY A 179 -22.19 -2.92 -6.65
C GLY A 179 -21.20 -2.29 -7.65
N PRO A 180 -20.64 -1.09 -7.38
CA PRO A 180 -19.66 -0.47 -8.27
C PRO A 180 -18.42 -1.33 -8.52
N VAL A 181 -17.86 -1.97 -7.48
CA VAL A 181 -16.65 -2.80 -7.64
C VAL A 181 -16.94 -4.08 -8.41
N PHE A 182 -18.10 -4.70 -8.21
CA PHE A 182 -18.50 -5.89 -8.99
C PHE A 182 -18.75 -5.58 -10.47
N LYS A 183 -19.10 -4.34 -10.80
CA LYS A 183 -19.26 -3.90 -12.19
C LYS A 183 -17.96 -3.45 -12.85
N SER A 184 -16.90 -3.24 -12.07
CA SER A 184 -15.60 -2.76 -12.57
C SER A 184 -14.94 -3.77 -13.50
N GLU A 185 -14.26 -3.27 -14.53
CA GLU A 185 -13.57 -4.09 -15.51
C GLU A 185 -12.42 -4.90 -14.91
N SER A 186 -11.78 -4.37 -13.86
CA SER A 186 -10.75 -5.05 -13.08
C SER A 186 -11.27 -6.33 -12.44
N VAL A 187 -12.49 -6.32 -11.89
CA VAL A 187 -13.14 -7.50 -11.32
C VAL A 187 -13.64 -8.42 -12.44
N LYS A 188 -14.18 -7.89 -13.54
CA LYS A 188 -14.61 -8.69 -14.69
C LYS A 188 -13.45 -9.47 -15.34
N LYS A 189 -12.28 -8.85 -15.53
CA LYS A 189 -11.08 -9.50 -16.08
C LYS A 189 -10.54 -10.61 -15.17
N LEU A 190 -10.74 -10.49 -13.85
CA LEU A 190 -10.35 -11.52 -12.89
C LEU A 190 -11.40 -12.65 -12.75
N LEU A 191 -12.69 -12.34 -12.96
CA LEU A 191 -13.79 -13.32 -12.95
C LEU A 191 -13.77 -14.29 -14.14
N HIS A 192 -13.25 -13.87 -15.31
CA HIS A 192 -13.33 -14.63 -16.56
C HIS A 192 -12.05 -15.42 -16.94
N LYS A 193 -11.03 -15.52 -16.05
CA LYS A 193 -9.82 -16.30 -16.35
C LYS A 193 -9.81 -17.65 -15.63
N PRO A 194 -9.86 -18.79 -16.34
CA PRO A 194 -9.33 -20.04 -15.79
C PRO A 194 -7.82 -19.87 -15.62
N GLN A 195 -7.29 -20.12 -14.41
CA GLN A 195 -5.86 -19.91 -14.15
C GLN A 195 -5.06 -21.16 -14.51
N SER A 196 -4.18 -21.01 -15.51
CA SER A 196 -3.00 -21.86 -15.64
C SER A 196 -2.05 -21.63 -14.45
N PRO A 197 -1.14 -22.58 -14.14
CA PRO A 197 -0.20 -22.43 -13.04
C PRO A 197 0.63 -21.16 -13.25
N ARG A 198 0.54 -20.21 -12.32
CA ARG A 198 1.36 -19.00 -12.34
C ARG A 198 2.82 -19.42 -12.12
N LYS A 199 3.63 -19.37 -13.18
CA LYS A 199 5.08 -19.16 -13.05
C LYS A 199 5.29 -17.77 -12.44
N ASP A 200 6.23 -17.65 -11.51
CA ASP A 200 6.64 -16.37 -10.92
C ASP A 200 6.89 -15.36 -12.04
N ALA A 201 5.99 -14.38 -12.19
CA ALA A 201 6.11 -13.39 -13.22
C ALA A 201 7.19 -12.38 -12.79
N PRO A 202 8.21 -12.12 -13.62
CA PRO A 202 9.19 -11.08 -13.33
C PRO A 202 8.51 -9.71 -13.23
N TYR A 203 9.13 -8.79 -12.50
CA TYR A 203 8.69 -7.40 -12.31
C TYR A 203 8.29 -6.80 -13.68
N SER A 204 7.00 -6.52 -13.86
CA SER A 204 6.48 -6.01 -15.13
C SER A 204 7.07 -4.63 -15.39
N ARG A 205 7.86 -4.49 -16.47
CA ARG A 205 8.45 -3.22 -16.86
C ARG A 205 7.35 -2.20 -17.23
N ARG A 206 7.51 -0.94 -16.80
CA ARG A 206 6.56 0.14 -17.09
C ARG A 206 7.21 1.17 -18.00
N SER A 207 6.52 1.57 -19.08
CA SER A 207 7.00 2.57 -20.04
C SER A 207 7.09 3.97 -19.42
N ALA A 208 8.07 4.76 -19.86
CA ALA A 208 8.30 6.12 -19.37
C ALA A 208 7.09 7.05 -19.61
N ALA A 209 6.83 7.96 -18.68
CA ALA A 209 5.77 8.96 -18.80
C ALA A 209 6.25 10.23 -19.52
N LEU A 210 5.52 10.66 -20.57
CA LEU A 210 5.85 11.85 -21.36
C LEU A 210 5.33 13.16 -20.71
N THR A 211 4.16 13.13 -20.06
CA THR A 211 3.49 14.32 -19.50
C THR A 211 2.94 14.07 -18.09
N LYS A 212 2.82 15.14 -17.29
CA LYS A 212 2.13 15.15 -15.98
C LYS A 212 1.12 16.28 -15.92
N SER A 213 0.00 16.03 -15.25
CA SER A 213 -0.97 17.08 -14.91
C SER A 213 -0.35 18.04 -13.89
N ILE A 214 -0.11 19.29 -14.34
CA ILE A 214 0.41 20.39 -13.52
C ILE A 214 -0.68 21.40 -13.10
N GLU A 215 -1.87 21.29 -13.68
CA GLU A 215 -3.00 22.19 -13.41
C GLU A 215 -3.65 21.94 -12.03
N ASP A 216 -4.18 23.02 -11.46
CA ASP A 216 -4.87 23.02 -10.19
C ASP A 216 -6.21 22.27 -10.29
N GLN A 217 -6.22 21.02 -9.84
CA GLN A 217 -7.47 20.37 -9.44
C GLN A 217 -7.75 20.66 -7.97
N ILE A 218 -8.65 21.62 -7.71
CA ILE A 218 -9.24 21.82 -6.40
C ILE A 218 -10.17 20.63 -6.11
N ARG A 219 -9.71 19.70 -5.28
CA ARG A 219 -10.58 18.77 -4.54
C ARG A 219 -10.26 18.89 -3.05
N ARG A 220 -11.28 19.08 -2.21
CA ARG A 220 -11.20 19.31 -0.75
C ARG A 220 -10.51 18.14 -0.01
N TYR A 221 -9.17 18.08 -0.07
CA TYR A 221 -8.28 17.27 0.78
C TYR A 221 -6.87 17.89 0.76
N SER A 222 -6.74 19.07 1.38
CA SER A 222 -5.66 20.03 1.12
C SER A 222 -4.25 19.52 1.39
N ARG A 223 -4.01 18.52 2.26
CA ARG A 223 -2.63 18.13 2.65
C ARG A 223 -2.03 17.01 1.80
N THR A 224 -2.76 15.93 1.50
CA THR A 224 -2.27 14.83 0.64
C THR A 224 -2.28 15.21 -0.84
N VAL A 225 -3.27 15.99 -1.27
CA VAL A 225 -3.30 16.56 -2.62
C VAL A 225 -2.13 17.51 -2.78
N ARG A 226 -1.92 18.42 -1.82
CA ARG A 226 -0.73 19.29 -1.79
C ARG A 226 0.58 18.49 -1.76
N ALA A 227 0.71 17.44 -0.95
CA ALA A 227 1.93 16.63 -0.94
C ALA A 227 2.21 15.94 -2.28
N ARG A 228 1.18 15.41 -2.98
CA ARG A 228 1.34 14.85 -4.34
C ARG A 228 1.60 15.93 -5.38
N GLN A 229 0.99 17.10 -5.25
CA GLN A 229 1.23 18.25 -6.13
C GLN A 229 2.65 18.79 -5.95
N GLU A 230 3.11 18.97 -4.72
CA GLU A 230 4.48 19.36 -4.39
C GLU A 230 5.48 18.31 -4.88
N HIS A 231 5.18 17.02 -4.74
CA HIS A 231 6.00 15.94 -5.32
C HIS A 231 6.08 16.05 -6.84
N ASN A 232 4.95 16.17 -7.53
CA ASN A 232 4.92 16.32 -9.00
C ASN A 232 5.68 17.57 -9.47
N LYS A 233 5.48 18.71 -8.80
CA LYS A 233 6.18 19.98 -9.11
C LYS A 233 7.70 19.83 -8.92
N LEU A 234 8.13 19.24 -7.80
CA LEU A 234 9.55 18.99 -7.52
C LEU A 234 10.17 18.00 -8.51
N GLN A 235 9.45 16.94 -8.86
CA GLN A 235 9.92 15.95 -9.81
C GLN A 235 10.05 16.53 -11.22
N LEU A 236 9.07 17.32 -11.68
CA LEU A 236 9.15 17.98 -12.98
C LEU A 236 10.32 18.97 -13.03
N LYS A 237 10.47 19.79 -11.99
CA LYS A 237 11.60 20.72 -11.88
C LYS A 237 12.95 20.01 -11.88
N LEU A 238 13.05 18.89 -11.16
CA LEU A 238 14.26 18.08 -11.17
C LEU A 238 14.50 17.45 -12.55
N LYS A 239 13.45 16.98 -13.24
CA LYS A 239 13.55 16.50 -14.62
C LYS A 239 14.13 17.57 -15.54
N GLU A 240 13.60 18.80 -15.51
CA GLU A 240 14.10 19.92 -16.29
C GLU A 240 15.59 20.18 -16.04
N GLN A 241 15.98 20.23 -14.75
CA GLN A 241 17.39 20.40 -14.38
C GLN A 241 18.27 19.26 -14.87
N LEU A 242 17.80 18.01 -14.81
CA LEU A 242 18.56 16.85 -15.27
C LEU A 242 18.64 16.83 -16.80
N THR A 243 17.56 17.15 -17.51
CA THR A 243 17.52 17.24 -18.96
C THR A 243 18.47 18.32 -19.47
N ALA A 244 18.52 19.48 -18.81
CA ALA A 244 19.47 20.53 -19.15
C ALA A 244 20.93 20.10 -18.96
N ASN A 245 21.21 19.27 -17.95
CA ASN A 245 22.58 18.83 -17.63
C ASN A 245 23.05 17.59 -18.41
N TYR A 246 22.14 16.69 -18.75
CA TYR A 246 22.47 15.38 -19.31
C TYR A 246 21.85 15.12 -20.69
N GLY A 247 20.96 16.00 -21.17
CA GLY A 247 20.20 15.81 -22.41
C GLY A 247 18.96 14.94 -22.22
N ALA A 248 17.88 15.23 -22.97
CA ALA A 248 16.58 14.59 -22.79
C ALA A 248 16.61 13.07 -23.03
N ALA A 249 17.44 12.59 -23.97
CA ALA A 249 17.59 11.17 -24.28
C ALA A 249 18.13 10.36 -23.10
N ASN A 250 18.85 11.00 -22.17
CA ASN A 250 19.49 10.34 -21.04
C ASN A 250 18.65 10.37 -19.77
N VAL A 251 17.47 11.02 -19.78
CA VAL A 251 16.61 11.21 -18.61
C VAL A 251 15.25 10.54 -18.82
N THR A 252 14.95 9.54 -18.01
CA THR A 252 13.66 8.83 -18.01
C THR A 252 12.89 9.11 -16.72
N MET A 253 11.57 9.30 -16.80
CA MET A 253 10.70 9.61 -15.67
C MET A 253 9.61 8.54 -15.51
N GLU A 254 9.38 8.09 -14.28
CA GLU A 254 8.38 7.06 -13.90
C GLU A 254 8.51 5.71 -14.64
N GLN A 255 9.66 5.46 -15.26
CA GLN A 255 9.99 4.15 -15.82
C GLN A 255 10.29 3.18 -14.69
N ASP A 256 9.66 2.00 -14.72
CA ASP A 256 9.82 0.95 -13.71
C ASP A 256 9.61 1.43 -12.26
N PHE A 257 8.68 2.37 -12.07
CA PHE A 257 8.33 3.00 -10.78
C PHE A 257 9.43 3.87 -10.15
N VAL A 258 10.56 4.07 -10.82
CA VAL A 258 11.59 5.02 -10.40
C VAL A 258 11.11 6.44 -10.73
N ASP A 259 11.14 7.36 -9.76
CA ASP A 259 10.69 8.74 -10.00
C ASP A 259 11.44 9.36 -11.19
N LEU A 260 12.77 9.35 -11.16
CA LEU A 260 13.63 9.77 -12.27
C LEU A 260 14.86 8.86 -12.37
N ARG A 261 15.29 8.56 -13.58
CA ARG A 261 16.54 7.85 -13.86
C ARG A 261 17.35 8.62 -14.89
N VAL A 262 18.64 8.79 -14.60
CA VAL A 262 19.61 9.27 -15.59
C VAL A 262 20.56 8.14 -15.94
N THR A 263 20.75 7.91 -17.23
CA THR A 263 21.71 6.92 -17.73
C THR A 263 22.81 7.64 -18.47
N THR A 264 24.06 7.44 -18.04
CA THR A 264 25.25 7.92 -18.74
C THR A 264 26.02 6.72 -19.30
N PRO A 265 27.12 6.94 -20.06
CA PRO A 265 27.97 5.83 -20.50
C PRO A 265 28.55 5.01 -19.34
N THR A 266 28.76 5.61 -18.16
CA THR A 266 29.48 4.97 -17.04
C THR A 266 28.63 4.74 -15.79
N ALA A 267 27.46 5.37 -15.67
CA ALA A 267 26.66 5.34 -14.46
C ALA A 267 25.15 5.33 -14.73
N ILE A 268 24.41 4.77 -13.77
CA ILE A 268 22.95 4.85 -13.68
C ILE A 268 22.62 5.56 -12.38
N HIS A 269 21.97 6.71 -12.49
CA HIS A 269 21.52 7.50 -11.35
C HIS A 269 20.03 7.27 -11.13
N LEU A 270 19.67 6.70 -9.99
CA LEU A 270 18.28 6.50 -9.58
C LEU A 270 17.90 7.61 -8.60
N TYR A 271 16.90 8.40 -8.96
CA TYR A 271 16.40 9.49 -8.13
C TYR A 271 15.06 9.13 -7.53
N GLU A 272 14.90 9.40 -6.24
CA GLU A 272 13.63 9.30 -5.51
C GLU A 272 13.30 10.66 -4.90
N VAL A 273 12.18 11.25 -5.32
CA VAL A 273 11.76 12.61 -4.93
C VAL A 273 10.85 12.52 -3.71
N LYS A 274 11.11 13.37 -2.71
CA LYS A 274 10.25 13.49 -1.52
C LYS A 274 9.93 14.96 -1.22
N PRO A 275 8.65 15.31 -0.98
CA PRO A 275 8.23 16.70 -0.80
C PRO A 275 8.38 17.21 0.65
N PHE A 276 9.09 16.48 1.52
CA PHE A 276 9.23 16.88 2.92
C PHE A 276 10.20 18.05 3.05
N SER A 277 9.89 19.00 3.93
CA SER A 277 10.75 20.18 4.15
C SER A 277 12.09 19.85 4.82
N LYS A 278 12.21 18.71 5.50
CA LYS A 278 13.45 18.27 6.17
C LYS A 278 14.14 17.18 5.34
N ALA A 279 15.42 17.36 5.04
CA ALA A 279 16.19 16.41 4.24
C ALA A 279 16.24 15.02 4.90
N GLY A 280 16.37 14.96 6.24
CA GLY A 280 16.35 13.69 6.96
C GLY A 280 15.03 12.92 6.82
N ALA A 281 13.90 13.63 6.68
CA ALA A 281 12.60 12.99 6.43
C ALA A 281 12.52 12.43 5.00
N CYS A 282 13.07 13.14 4.02
CA CYS A 282 13.23 12.64 2.65
C CYS A 282 14.08 11.37 2.65
N VAL A 283 15.24 11.39 3.32
CA VAL A 283 16.16 10.24 3.39
C VAL A 283 15.48 9.00 3.97
N ARG A 284 14.83 9.12 5.14
CA ARG A 284 14.13 7.99 5.77
C ARG A 284 13.02 7.41 4.91
N SER A 285 12.31 8.24 4.15
CA SER A 285 11.19 7.80 3.31
C SER A 285 11.62 7.21 1.97
N ALA A 286 12.78 7.60 1.44
CA ALA A 286 13.21 7.26 0.08
C ALA A 286 14.13 6.03 0.03
N LEU A 287 14.95 5.80 1.08
CA LEU A 287 16.01 4.79 1.06
C LEU A 287 15.53 3.39 0.62
N GLY A 288 14.46 2.88 1.22
CA GLY A 288 13.97 1.53 0.90
C GLY A 288 13.50 1.36 -0.54
N GLN A 289 12.98 2.44 -1.16
CA GLN A 289 12.55 2.43 -2.56
C GLN A 289 13.77 2.39 -3.48
N LEU A 290 14.78 3.24 -3.23
CA LEU A 290 16.02 3.25 -3.99
C LEU A 290 16.77 1.91 -3.93
N CYS A 291 16.81 1.26 -2.76
CA CYS A 291 17.40 -0.07 -2.64
C CYS A 291 16.65 -1.12 -3.46
N LEU A 292 15.31 -1.08 -3.46
CA LEU A 292 14.49 -1.99 -4.28
C LEU A 292 14.74 -1.77 -5.78
N TYR A 293 14.84 -0.51 -6.21
CA TYR A 293 15.10 -0.18 -7.60
C TYR A 293 16.49 -0.63 -8.03
N ALA A 294 17.53 -0.40 -7.22
CA ALA A 294 18.87 -0.88 -7.53
C ALA A 294 18.95 -2.41 -7.60
N TRP A 295 18.26 -3.11 -6.69
CA TRP A 295 18.21 -4.58 -6.73
C TRP A 295 17.49 -5.12 -7.97
N SER A 296 16.43 -4.45 -8.42
CA SER A 296 15.64 -4.85 -9.59
C SER A 296 16.17 -4.33 -10.93
N LEU A 297 17.21 -3.50 -10.90
CA LEU A 297 17.78 -2.88 -12.09
C LEU A 297 18.49 -3.92 -12.94
N ASN A 298 18.05 -4.07 -14.20
CA ASN A 298 18.80 -4.83 -15.19
C ASN A 298 20.01 -4.02 -15.67
N ASN A 299 21.17 -4.23 -15.06
CA ASN A 299 22.41 -3.50 -15.33
C ASN A 299 23.44 -4.40 -16.04
N GLU A 300 23.09 -4.87 -17.23
CA GLU A 300 23.93 -5.79 -18.03
C GLU A 300 25.30 -5.18 -18.35
N GLU A 301 25.33 -3.86 -18.58
CA GLU A 301 26.55 -3.07 -18.86
C GLU A 301 27.40 -2.79 -17.59
N ARG A 302 27.01 -3.29 -16.41
CA ARG A 302 27.72 -3.12 -15.12
C ARG A 302 28.09 -1.67 -14.78
N LYS A 303 27.24 -0.71 -15.16
CA LYS A 303 27.40 0.72 -14.83
C LYS A 303 27.37 0.95 -13.33
N VAL A 304 28.05 2.00 -12.86
CA VAL A 304 28.00 2.39 -11.43
C VAL A 304 26.60 2.88 -11.09
N VAL A 305 25.95 2.28 -10.08
CA VAL A 305 24.60 2.68 -9.66
C VAL A 305 24.70 3.69 -8.52
N LYS A 306 24.15 4.89 -8.74
CA LYS A 306 24.07 5.96 -7.74
C LYS A 306 22.63 6.14 -7.27
N LEU A 307 22.45 6.19 -5.96
CA LEU A 307 21.16 6.35 -5.29
C LEU A 307 21.03 7.80 -4.82
N ILE A 308 20.11 8.55 -5.41
CA ILE A 308 19.96 9.97 -5.13
C ILE A 308 18.59 10.25 -4.54
N ILE A 309 18.58 10.76 -3.31
CA ILE A 309 17.38 11.23 -2.65
C ILE A 309 17.24 12.72 -2.94
N ALA A 310 16.12 13.14 -3.52
CA ALA A 310 15.90 14.53 -3.87
C ALA A 310 14.78 15.17 -3.04
N GLY A 311 15.03 16.36 -2.52
CA GLY A 311 14.06 17.11 -1.71
C GLY A 311 14.14 18.62 -1.90
N PRO A 312 13.16 19.38 -1.39
CA PRO A 312 13.02 20.81 -1.67
C PRO A 312 14.08 21.70 -1.01
N ASN A 313 14.67 21.27 0.09
CA ASN A 313 15.55 22.10 0.92
C ASN A 313 16.94 21.46 1.07
N ARG A 314 17.96 22.30 1.29
CA ARG A 314 19.32 21.84 1.63
C ARG A 314 19.33 21.13 2.99
N PRO A 315 20.14 20.07 3.15
CA PRO A 315 20.27 19.39 4.44
C PRO A 315 20.98 20.29 5.45
N THR A 316 20.59 20.19 6.72
CA THR A 316 21.40 20.72 7.82
C THR A 316 22.68 19.90 7.99
N LYS A 317 23.60 20.37 8.85
CA LYS A 317 24.82 19.61 9.20
C LYS A 317 24.48 18.20 9.73
N VAL A 318 23.55 18.11 10.68
CA VAL A 318 23.10 16.83 11.27
C VAL A 318 22.47 15.90 10.24
N GLU A 319 21.67 16.44 9.31
CA GLU A 319 21.04 15.63 8.25
C GLU A 319 22.08 15.14 7.21
N SER A 320 23.12 15.94 6.97
CA SER A 320 24.24 15.56 6.11
C SER A 320 25.07 14.45 6.76
N GLU A 321 25.38 14.58 8.05
CA GLU A 321 26.05 13.55 8.85
C GLU A 321 25.26 12.24 8.88
N PHE A 322 23.94 12.31 9.06
CA PHE A 322 23.06 11.13 8.98
C PHE A 322 23.12 10.44 7.62
N THR A 323 23.11 11.21 6.52
CA THR A 323 23.23 10.65 5.17
C THR A 323 24.60 10.01 4.94
N ALA A 324 25.67 10.64 5.45
CA ALA A 324 27.03 10.10 5.37
C ALA A 324 27.20 8.81 6.20
N PHE A 325 26.60 8.77 7.39
CA PHE A 325 26.52 7.56 8.21
C PHE A 325 25.88 6.41 7.41
N LEU A 326 24.71 6.63 6.80
CA LEU A 326 24.04 5.60 5.99
C LEU A 326 24.87 5.15 4.79
N ARG A 327 25.50 6.09 4.08
CA ARG A 327 26.42 5.78 2.95
C ARG A 327 27.53 4.83 3.39
N LYS A 328 28.19 5.14 4.51
CA LYS A 328 29.29 4.34 5.05
C LYS A 328 28.82 2.99 5.60
N SER A 329 27.75 2.98 6.39
CA SER A 329 27.25 1.77 7.04
C SER A 329 26.65 0.76 6.07
N LEU A 330 26.01 1.23 4.99
CA LEU A 330 25.35 0.36 4.02
C LEU A 330 26.19 0.10 2.77
N GLN A 331 27.36 0.76 2.64
CA GLN A 331 28.23 0.68 1.46
C GLN A 331 27.47 0.96 0.14
N LEU A 332 26.57 1.94 0.17
CA LEU A 332 25.79 2.38 -0.98
C LEU A 332 26.33 3.71 -1.49
N ASP A 333 26.38 3.92 -2.81
CA ASP A 333 26.64 5.24 -3.40
C ASP A 333 25.39 6.14 -3.27
N LEU A 334 25.10 6.53 -2.02
CA LEU A 334 23.90 7.26 -1.61
C LEU A 334 24.21 8.75 -1.45
N CYS A 335 23.41 9.64 -2.03
CA CYS A 335 23.52 11.07 -1.78
C CYS A 335 22.16 11.77 -1.67
N TYR A 336 22.17 12.95 -1.06
CA TYR A 336 21.02 13.84 -1.00
C TYR A 336 21.25 15.04 -1.91
N ARG A 337 20.24 15.39 -2.72
CA ARG A 337 20.25 16.56 -3.60
C ARG A 337 19.08 17.48 -3.27
N ALA A 338 19.39 18.73 -2.96
CA ALA A 338 18.38 19.78 -2.91
C ALA A 338 17.95 20.17 -4.33
N ILE A 339 16.64 20.29 -4.55
CA ILE A 339 16.06 20.77 -5.80
C ILE A 339 15.98 22.29 -5.69
N ASN A 340 16.78 23.00 -6.49
CA ASN A 340 16.74 24.46 -6.49
C ASN A 340 15.35 24.94 -6.98
N LYS A 341 14.64 25.69 -6.13
CA LYS A 341 13.32 26.26 -6.44
C LYS A 341 13.37 27.58 -7.24
N ARG A 342 14.53 27.96 -7.79
CA ARG A 342 14.65 29.16 -8.62
C ARG A 342 13.93 28.99 -9.94
#